data_AF-A0A1G3A7N9-F1
#
_entry.id   AF-A0A1G3A7N9-F1
#
_cell.length_a   1.000
_cell.length_b   1.000
_cell.length_c   1.000
_cell.angle_alpha   90.00
_cell.angle_beta   90.00
_cell.angle_gamma   90.00
#
_symmetry.space_group_name_H-M   'P 1'
#
loop_
_entity.id
_entity.type
_entity.pdbx_description
1 polymer ?
#
loop_
_entity_poly.entity_id
_entity_poly.type
_entity_poly.pdbx_seq_one_letter_code
_entity_poly.pdbx_strand_id
1 'polypeptide(L)'
;MDPQDAIDLGREAVMVTLLVSSPVLLAGMVVGLVIGLLQALTQIQEQTVSFVPKMVAMVLALSITLPWLVNEMVEYSRHLISNIPELLR
;
A
#
# COMPACT_ATOMS: atom_id res chain seq x y z
N MET A 1 -9.54 27.85 -5.68
CA MET A 1 -8.64 26.80 -6.21
C MET A 1 -7.49 27.46 -6.97
N ASP A 2 -6.45 27.82 -6.24
CA ASP A 2 -5.17 28.12 -6.86
C ASP A 2 -4.55 26.81 -7.38
N PRO A 3 -3.78 26.80 -8.48
CA PRO A 3 -3.02 25.63 -8.91
C PRO A 3 -2.17 24.99 -7.80
N GLN A 4 -1.72 25.76 -6.80
CA GLN A 4 -1.00 25.26 -5.63
C GLN A 4 -1.85 24.32 -4.76
N ASP A 5 -3.12 24.66 -4.50
CA ASP A 5 -4.03 23.84 -3.71
C ASP A 5 -4.24 22.45 -4.32
N ALA A 6 -4.34 22.38 -5.65
CA ALA A 6 -4.50 21.13 -6.38
C ALA A 6 -3.25 20.25 -6.31
N ILE A 7 -2.06 20.86 -6.32
CA ILE A 7 -0.78 20.15 -6.17
C ILE A 7 -0.65 19.57 -4.77
N ASP A 8 -0.99 20.35 -3.73
CA ASP A 8 -0.91 19.90 -2.35
C ASP A 8 -1.89 18.76 -2.07
N LEU A 9 -3.12 18.84 -2.59
CA LEU A 9 -4.11 17.77 -2.51
C LEU A 9 -3.60 16.48 -3.19
N GLY A 10 -2.99 16.61 -4.37
CA GLY A 10 -2.39 15.48 -5.08
C GLY A 10 -1.24 14.85 -4.32
N ARG A 11 -0.40 15.67 -3.66
CA ARG A 11 0.71 15.20 -2.83
C ARG A 11 0.20 14.39 -1.64
N GLU A 12 -0.82 14.89 -0.95
CA GLU A 12 -1.42 14.20 0.19
C GLU A 12 -2.05 12.87 -0.23
N ALA A 13 -2.78 12.85 -1.34
CA ALA A 13 -3.37 11.64 -1.90
C ALA A 13 -2.32 10.55 -2.19
N VAL A 14 -1.19 10.95 -2.79
CA VAL A 14 -0.07 10.04 -3.06
C VAL A 14 0.56 9.54 -1.76
N MET A 15 0.71 10.41 -0.76
CA MET A 15 1.28 10.05 0.54
C MET A 15 0.42 9.00 1.26
N VAL A 16 -0.90 9.21 1.31
CA VAL A 16 -1.85 8.26 1.91
C VAL A 16 -1.85 6.94 1.14
N THR A 17 -1.82 6.99 -0.20
CA THR A 17 -1.73 5.78 -1.04
C THR A 17 -0.46 4.98 -0.76
N LEU A 18 0.69 5.65 -0.60
CA LEU A 18 1.95 5.01 -0.24
C LEU A 18 1.88 4.37 1.15
N LEU A 19 1.30 5.09 2.13
CA LEU A 19 1.14 4.60 3.49
C LEU A 19 0.26 3.34 3.53
N VAL A 20 -0.89 3.38 2.85
CA VAL A 20 -1.88 2.29 2.75
C VAL A 20 -1.33 1.08 2.00
N SER A 21 -0.56 1.28 0.93
CA SER A 21 0.03 0.17 0.19
C SER A 21 1.27 -0.43 0.86
N SER A 22 1.94 0.31 1.75
CA SER A 22 3.21 -0.08 2.37
C SER A 22 3.22 -1.47 3.02
N PRO A 23 2.22 -1.92 3.81
CA PRO A 23 2.33 -3.19 4.53
C PRO A 23 2.32 -4.38 3.57
N VAL A 24 1.47 -4.30 2.55
CA VAL A 24 1.31 -5.34 1.53
C VAL A 24 2.54 -5.39 0.62
N LEU A 25 3.07 -4.23 0.22
CA LEU A 25 4.27 -4.14 -0.61
C LEU A 25 5.51 -4.65 0.13
N LEU A 26 5.70 -4.27 1.39
CA LEU A 26 6.82 -4.74 2.21
C LEU A 26 6.74 -6.24 2.45
N ALA A 27 5.57 -6.79 2.75
CA ALA A 27 5.39 -8.22 2.92
C ALA A 27 5.71 -8.99 1.62
N GLY A 28 5.18 -8.53 0.48
CA GLY A 28 5.45 -9.12 -0.82
C GLY A 28 6.92 -9.03 -1.23
N MET A 29 7.60 -7.93 -0.89
CA MET A 29 9.02 -7.72 -1.15
C MET A 29 9.89 -8.66 -0.33
N VAL A 30 9.68 -8.72 0.99
CA VAL A 30 10.46 -9.58 1.89
C VAL A 30 10.30 -11.05 1.50
N VAL A 31 9.07 -11.51 1.33
CA VAL A 31 8.83 -12.91 0.96
C VAL A 31 9.30 -13.21 -0.46
N GLY A 32 9.11 -12.29 -1.40
CA GLY A 32 9.64 -12.41 -2.76
C GLY A 32 11.15 -12.55 -2.80
N LEU A 33 11.86 -11.76 -1.98
CA LEU A 33 13.31 -11.82 -1.85
C LEU A 33 13.78 -13.16 -1.25
N VAL A 34 13.17 -13.57 -0.13
CA VAL A 34 13.52 -14.83 0.55
C VAL A 34 13.30 -16.03 -0.37
N ILE A 35 12.13 -16.11 -1.01
CA ILE A 35 11.83 -17.23 -1.91
C ILE A 35 12.68 -17.16 -3.18
N GLY A 36 12.94 -15.97 -3.73
CA GLY A 36 13.84 -15.80 -4.88
C GLY A 36 15.27 -16.29 -4.59
N LEU A 37 15.77 -16.03 -3.38
CA LEU A 37 17.07 -16.55 -2.94
C LEU A 37 17.04 -18.08 -2.83
N LEU A 38 16.00 -18.67 -2.25
CA LEU A 38 15.85 -20.13 -2.16
C LEU A 38 15.74 -20.78 -3.54
N GLN A 39 15.03 -20.16 -4.48
CA GLN A 39 14.95 -20.62 -5.87
C GLN A 39 16.30 -20.59 -6.56
N ALA A 40 17.10 -19.54 -6.34
CA ALA A 40 18.45 -19.43 -6.89
C ALA A 40 19.39 -20.50 -6.30
N LEU A 41 19.32 -20.74 -4.99
CA LEU A 41 20.16 -21.73 -4.29
C LEU A 41 19.81 -23.19 -4.67
N THR A 42 18.53 -23.48 -4.90
CA THR A 42 18.06 -24.84 -5.22
C THR A 42 17.98 -25.13 -6.72
N GLN A 43 18.21 -24.12 -7.57
CA GLN A 43 18.05 -24.20 -9.03
C GLN A 43 16.62 -24.53 -9.50
N ILE A 44 15.61 -24.39 -8.63
CA ILE A 44 14.20 -24.61 -8.96
C ILE A 44 13.62 -23.29 -9.48
N GLN A 45 13.46 -23.17 -10.81
CA GLN A 45 12.92 -21.98 -11.47
C GLN A 45 11.43 -22.13 -11.85
N GLU A 46 10.68 -22.89 -11.07
CA GLU A 46 9.24 -23.04 -11.25
C GLU A 46 8.51 -21.77 -10.75
N GLN A 47 7.85 -21.07 -11.65
CA GLN A 47 7.16 -19.80 -11.35
C GLN A 47 6.09 -19.95 -10.26
N THR A 48 5.43 -21.11 -10.18
CA THR A 48 4.37 -21.40 -9.20
C THR A 48 4.90 -21.42 -7.75
N VAL A 49 6.16 -21.84 -7.55
CA VAL A 49 6.77 -21.99 -6.23
C VAL A 49 7.00 -20.64 -5.54
N SER A 50 7.28 -19.57 -6.30
CA SER A 50 7.42 -18.22 -5.73
C SER A 50 6.09 -17.49 -5.57
N PHE A 51 5.09 -17.87 -6.36
CA PHE A 51 3.81 -17.18 -6.38
C PHE A 51 2.99 -17.46 -5.11
N VAL A 52 2.83 -18.73 -4.73
CA VAL A 52 1.92 -19.13 -3.63
C VAL A 52 2.36 -18.55 -2.27
N PRO A 53 3.63 -18.71 -1.83
CA PRO A 53 4.05 -18.18 -0.53
C PRO A 53 3.95 -16.65 -0.45
N LYS A 54 4.26 -15.96 -1.56
CA LYS A 54 4.15 -14.51 -1.66
C LYS A 54 2.71 -14.04 -1.54
N MET A 55 1.78 -14.68 -2.24
CA MET A 55 0.34 -14.36 -2.16
C MET A 55 -0.21 -14.55 -0.75
N VAL A 56 0.13 -15.66 -0.09
CA VAL A 56 -0.29 -15.92 1.29
C VAL A 56 0.23 -14.82 2.22
N ALA A 57 1.49 -14.42 2.09
CA ALA A 57 2.08 -13.37 2.90
C ALA A 57 1.40 -12.00 2.68
N MET A 58 1.09 -11.65 1.43
CA MET A 58 0.38 -10.40 1.10
C MET A 58 -1.04 -10.39 1.67
N VAL A 59 -1.77 -11.51 1.59
CA VAL A 59 -3.10 -11.65 2.17
C VAL A 59 -3.05 -11.55 3.69
N LEU A 60 -2.10 -12.22 4.34
CA LEU A 60 -1.93 -12.13 5.79
C LEU A 60 -1.58 -10.71 6.24
N ALA A 61 -0.66 -10.04 5.54
CA ALA A 61 -0.32 -8.64 5.82
C ALA A 61 -1.56 -7.76 5.71
N LEU A 62 -2.32 -7.89 4.61
CA LEU A 62 -3.56 -7.16 4.40
C LEU A 62 -4.58 -7.43 5.52
N SER A 63 -4.81 -8.69 5.89
CA SER A 63 -5.76 -9.07 6.94
C SER A 63 -5.37 -8.51 8.31
N ILE A 64 -4.08 -8.51 8.66
CA ILE A 64 -3.59 -7.97 9.93
C ILE A 64 -3.71 -6.45 9.96
N THR A 65 -3.35 -5.76 8.87
CA THR A 65 -3.40 -4.30 8.81
C THR A 65 -4.77 -3.75 8.39
N LEU A 66 -5.75 -4.59 8.12
CA LEU A 66 -7.07 -4.18 7.60
C LEU A 66 -7.76 -3.10 8.46
N PRO A 67 -7.83 -3.21 9.80
CA PRO A 67 -8.50 -2.20 10.63
C PRO A 67 -7.80 -0.84 10.55
N TRP A 68 -6.47 -0.85 10.51
CA TRP A 68 -5.65 0.36 10.42
C TRP A 68 -5.80 1.02 9.04
N LEU A 69 -5.80 0.24 7.96
CA LEU A 69 -6.02 0.73 6.60
C LEU A 69 -7.36 1.44 6.46
N VAL A 70 -8.42 0.84 6.99
CA VAL A 70 -9.76 1.43 6.96
C VAL A 70 -9.79 2.73 7.75
N ASN A 71 -9.14 2.77 8.92
CA ASN A 71 -9.08 3.99 9.72
C ASN A 71 -8.40 5.14 8.96
N GLU A 72 -7.24 4.88 8.35
CA GLU A 72 -6.49 5.88 7.58
C GLU A 72 -7.31 6.41 6.40
N MET A 73 -7.97 5.52 5.65
CA MET A 73 -8.80 5.92 4.51
C MET A 73 -10.00 6.77 4.94
N VAL A 74 -10.62 6.44 6.07
CA VAL A 74 -11.76 7.20 6.63
C VAL A 74 -11.29 8.56 7.13
N GLU A 75 -10.14 8.63 7.79
CA GLU A 75 -9.57 9.88 8.31
C GLU A 75 -9.20 10.83 7.17
N TYR A 76 -8.51 10.34 6.14
CA TYR A 76 -8.22 11.10 4.94
C TYR A 76 -9.50 11.58 4.24
N SER A 77 -10.51 10.72 4.10
CA SER A 77 -11.80 11.09 3.49
C SER A 77 -12.51 12.18 4.29
N ARG A 78 -12.48 12.10 5.62
CA ARG A 78 -13.07 13.12 6.50
C ARG A 78 -12.34 14.45 6.35
N HIS A 79 -11.00 14.43 6.35
CA HIS A 79 -10.17 15.63 6.16
C HIS A 79 -10.46 16.32 4.83
N LEU A 80 -10.49 15.55 3.75
CA LEU A 80 -10.89 16.02 2.42
C LEU A 80 -12.24 16.73 2.46
N ILE A 81 -13.28 16.05 2.96
CA ILE A 81 -14.64 16.58 2.95
C ILE A 81 -14.77 17.83 3.84
N SER A 82 -14.10 17.87 5.01
CA SER A 82 -14.14 19.04 5.90
C SER A 82 -13.45 20.27 5.31
N ASN A 83 -12.46 20.07 4.43
CA ASN A 83 -11.69 21.16 3.83
C ASN A 83 -12.31 21.69 2.52
N ILE A 84 -13.29 20.99 1.92
CA ILE A 84 -14.01 21.46 0.71
C ILE A 84 -14.58 22.89 0.87
N PRO A 85 -15.22 23.28 1.99
CA PRO A 85 -15.76 24.63 2.16
C PRO A 85 -14.69 25.73 2.19
N GLU A 86 -13.46 25.42 2.63
CA GLU A 86 -12.32 26.34 2.59
C GLU A 86 -11.77 26.50 1.17
N LEU A 87 -11.75 25.42 0.38
CA LEU A 87 -11.30 25.45 -1.03
C LEU A 87 -12.25 26.20 -1.98
N LEU A 88 -13.49 26.43 -1.55
CA LEU A 88 -14.53 27.15 -2.29
C LEU A 88 -14.60 28.65 -1.97
N ARG A 89 -13.86 29.13 -0.97
CA ARG A 89 -13.68 30.55 -0.68
C ARG A 89 -12.49 31.13 -1.44
#